data_AF-A0A944CK22-F1
#
_entry.id   AF-A0A944CK22-F1
#
_cell.length_a   1.000
_cell.length_b   1.000
_cell.length_c   1.000
_cell.angle_alpha   90.00
_cell.angle_beta   90.00
_cell.angle_gamma   90.00
#
_symmetry.space_group_name_H-M   'P 1'
#
loop_
_entity.id
_entity.type
_entity.pdbx_description
1 polymer ?
#
loop_
_entity_poly.entity_id
_entity_poly.type
_entity_poly.pdbx_seq_one_letter_code
_entity_poly.pdbx_strand_id
1 'polypeptide(L)' 'MKENKGKNLELAGRMYDTSDYQKNDELSNGLAMTHEQASDSYAEGEIGGKVERSSGAEDEFNNRGHQ' A
#
# COMPACT_ATOMS: atom_id res chain seq x y z
N MET A 1 -26.70 -4.75 -24.90
CA MET A 1 -26.42 -5.58 -23.69
C MET A 1 -25.10 -6.37 -23.74
N LYS A 2 -24.57 -6.77 -24.91
CA LYS A 2 -23.30 -7.53 -24.97
C LYS A 2 -22.06 -6.75 -24.51
N GLU A 3 -21.96 -5.45 -24.82
CA GLU A 3 -20.76 -4.65 -24.52
C GLU A 3 -20.50 -4.43 -23.02
N ASN A 4 -21.54 -4.40 -22.20
CA ASN A 4 -21.41 -4.18 -20.76
C ASN A 4 -20.83 -5.39 -20.02
N LYS A 5 -20.97 -6.61 -20.57
CA LYS A 5 -20.40 -7.82 -19.95
C LYS A 5 -18.89 -7.88 -20.08
N GLY A 6 -18.34 -7.45 -21.22
CA GLY A 6 -16.89 -7.42 -21.46
C GLY A 6 -16.18 -6.46 -20.51
N LYS A 7 -16.67 -5.21 -20.40
CA LYS A 7 -16.10 -4.20 -19.50
C LYS A 7 -16.17 -4.58 -18.03
N ASN A 8 -17.25 -5.24 -17.60
CA ASN A 8 -17.34 -5.76 -16.23
C ASN A 8 -16.37 -6.90 -15.97
N LEU A 9 -16.08 -7.74 -16.96
CA LEU A 9 -15.06 -8.79 -16.86
C LEU A 9 -13.65 -8.19 -16.81
N GLU A 10 -13.39 -7.12 -17.56
CA GLU A 10 -12.11 -6.39 -17.50
C GLU A 10 -11.90 -5.72 -16.13
N LEU A 11 -12.98 -5.23 -15.52
CA LEU A 11 -12.97 -4.71 -14.16
C LEU A 11 -12.76 -5.81 -13.11
N ALA A 12 -13.49 -6.92 -13.24
CA ALA A 12 -13.42 -8.07 -12.34
C ALA A 12 -12.18 -8.92 -12.65
N GLY A 13 -11.10 -8.67 -11.92
CA GLY A 13 -9.83 -9.40 -12.07
C GLY A 13 -8.66 -8.52 -12.51
N ARG A 14 -8.89 -7.22 -12.72
CA ARG A 14 -7.80 -6.26 -12.85
C ARG A 14 -6.94 -6.28 -11.57
N MET A 15 -5.64 -6.37 -11.75
CA MET A 15 -4.65 -6.21 -10.69
C MET A 15 -3.96 -4.85 -10.82
N TYR A 16 -3.25 -4.46 -9.76
CA TYR A 16 -2.40 -3.28 -9.78
C TYR A 16 -1.41 -3.32 -10.96
N ASP A 17 -1.27 -2.18 -11.63
CA ASP A 17 -0.23 -1.90 -12.61
C ASP A 17 0.49 -0.60 -12.26
N THR A 18 1.79 -0.51 -12.51
CA THR A 18 2.60 0.69 -12.18
C THR A 18 2.08 1.99 -12.80
N SER A 19 1.41 1.91 -13.96
CA SER A 19 0.78 3.06 -14.60
C SER A 19 -0.42 3.62 -13.82
N ASP A 20 -0.95 2.87 -12.85
CA ASP A 20 -2.12 3.27 -12.07
C ASP A 20 -1.86 4.50 -11.19
N TYR A 21 -0.60 4.76 -10.81
CA TYR A 21 -0.20 6.00 -10.15
C TYR A 21 -0.39 7.27 -11.00
N GLN A 22 -0.48 7.12 -12.32
CA GLN A 22 -0.59 8.24 -13.26
C GLN A 22 -2.00 8.42 -13.82
N LYS A 23 -2.92 7.52 -13.50
CA LYS A 23 -4.30 7.54 -13.99
C LYS A 23 -5.17 8.35 -13.03
N ASN A 24 -6.22 8.96 -13.57
CA ASN A 24 -7.14 9.83 -12.81
C ASN A 24 -8.49 9.17 -12.53
N ASP A 25 -8.61 7.85 -12.71
CA ASP A 25 -9.83 7.11 -12.40
C ASP A 25 -9.77 6.46 -11.01
N GLU A 26 -10.93 6.34 -10.38
CA GLU A 26 -11.08 5.91 -8.98
C GLU A 26 -10.54 4.49 -8.73
N LEU A 27 -10.72 3.59 -9.69
CA LEU A 27 -10.20 2.23 -9.59
C LEU A 27 -8.68 2.21 -9.59
N SER A 28 -8.05 2.92 -10.52
CA SER A 28 -6.59 3.05 -10.57
C SER A 28 -6.05 3.66 -9.27
N ASN A 29 -6.68 4.72 -8.77
CA ASN A 29 -6.29 5.36 -7.52
C ASN A 29 -6.38 4.40 -6.32
N GLY A 30 -7.45 3.61 -6.23
CA GLY A 30 -7.62 2.62 -5.16
C GLY A 30 -6.57 1.49 -5.22
N LEU A 31 -6.29 0.97 -6.43
CA LEU A 31 -5.25 -0.05 -6.64
C LEU A 31 -3.86 0.49 -6.28
N ALA A 32 -3.53 1.71 -6.69
CA ALA A 32 -2.27 2.36 -6.38
C ALA A 32 -2.10 2.63 -4.88
N MET A 33 -3.15 3.14 -4.22
CA MET A 33 -3.14 3.42 -2.77
C MET A 33 -2.94 2.15 -1.93
N THR A 34 -3.62 1.05 -2.28
CA THR A 34 -3.45 -0.22 -1.55
C THR A 34 -2.07 -0.85 -1.78
N HIS A 35 -1.48 -0.67 -2.96
CA HIS A 35 -0.11 -1.10 -3.24
C HIS A 35 0.91 -0.31 -2.40
N GLU A 36 0.73 1.00 -2.27
CA GLU A 36 1.53 1.87 -1.40
C GLU A 36 1.39 1.45 0.06
N GLN A 37 0.17 1.33 0.59
CA GLN A 37 -0.06 0.89 1.97
C GLN A 37 0.58 -0.46 2.31
N ALA A 38 0.54 -1.43 1.38
CA ALA A 38 1.20 -2.72 1.56
C ALA A 38 2.74 -2.59 1.56
N SER A 39 3.28 -1.74 0.70
CA SER A 39 4.72 -1.47 0.60
C SER A 39 5.23 -0.74 1.84
N ASP A 40 4.51 0.27 2.30
CA ASP A 40 4.80 1.02 3.53
C ASP A 40 4.74 0.10 4.73
N SER A 41 3.69 -0.74 4.85
CA SER A 41 3.60 -1.72 5.94
C SER A 41 4.77 -2.71 5.93
N TYR A 42 5.30 -3.08 4.76
CA TYR A 42 6.47 -3.94 4.65
C TYR A 42 7.76 -3.21 5.04
N ALA A 43 7.95 -1.98 4.56
CA ALA A 43 9.14 -1.17 4.82
C ALA A 43 9.20 -0.67 6.28
N GLU A 44 8.07 -0.21 6.83
CA GLU A 44 7.94 0.23 8.23
C GLU A 44 7.80 -0.95 9.21
N GLY A 45 7.27 -2.08 8.74
CA GLY A 45 7.12 -3.32 9.49
C GLY A 45 8.39 -4.18 9.59
N GLU A 46 9.50 -3.78 8.95
CA GLU A 46 10.82 -4.31 9.31
C GLU A 46 11.16 -3.86 10.74
N ILE A 47 10.74 -4.66 11.72
CA ILE A 47 11.14 -4.62 13.14
C ILE A 47 12.66 -4.85 13.19
N GLY A 48 13.43 -3.83 12.87
CA GLY A 48 14.88 -3.94 12.63
C GLY A 48 15.47 -2.76 11.85
N GLY A 49 14.63 -1.96 11.18
CA GLY A 49 15.04 -0.67 10.65
C GLY A 49 15.52 0.22 11.80
N LYS A 50 16.84 0.43 11.92
CA LYS A 50 17.40 1.44 12.81
C LYS A 50 16.67 2.74 12.53
N VAL A 51 15.86 3.18 13.48
CA VAL A 51 15.30 4.52 13.45
C VAL A 51 16.49 5.46 13.66
N GLU A 52 17.09 5.97 12.58
CA GLU A 52 18.11 7.01 12.62
C GLU A 52 17.42 8.32 13.06
N ARG A 53 17.13 8.42 14.36
CA ARG A 53 16.77 9.68 15.01
C ARG A 53 18.08 10.38 15.35
N SER A 54 18.28 11.58 14.81
CA SER A 54 19.45 12.46 15.04
C SER A 54 19.52 13.05 16.46
N SER A 55 19.04 12.32 17.47
CA SER A 55 19.07 12.68 18.87
C SER A 55 19.32 11.41 19.66
N GLY A 56 20.54 11.25 20.19
CA GLY A 56 21.01 10.08 20.92
C GLY A 56 20.34 9.87 22.27
N ALA A 57 19.04 9.61 22.27
CA ALA A 57 18.31 9.04 23.38
C ALA A 57 17.93 7.62 22.98
N GLU A 58 18.61 6.64 23.57
CA GLU A 58 18.32 5.22 23.46
C GLU A 58 17.02 4.92 24.24
N ASP A 59 15.88 5.23 23.66
CA ASP A 59 14.61 4.71 24.17
C ASP A 59 14.38 3.36 23.49
N GLU A 60 14.72 2.29 24.21
CA GLU A 60 14.29 0.93 23.89
C GLU A 60 12.79 0.95 23.60
N PHE A 61 12.42 0.62 22.36
CA PHE A 61 11.04 0.46 21.95
C PHE A 61 10.44 -0.69 22.78
N ASN A 62 9.79 -0.32 23.87
CA ASN A 62 9.14 -1.27 24.75
C ASN A 62 7.93 -1.83 23.99
N ASN A 63 8.12 -2.99 23.37
CA ASN A 63 7.11 -3.80 22.67
C ASN A 63 6.03 -4.29 23.64
N ARG A 64 5.29 -3.37 24.26
CA ARG A 64 4.02 -3.70 24.91
C ARG A 64 2.94 -3.39 23.91
N GLY A 65 2.62 -4.41 23.11
CA GLY A 65 1.36 -4.46 22.38
C GLY A 65 0.24 -4.11 23.37
N HIS A 66 -0.49 -3.04 23.05
CA HIS A 66 -1.71 -2.71 23.76
C HIS A 66 -2.70 -3.85 23.50
N GLN A 67 -2.93 -4.66 24.54
CA GLN A 67 -4.05 -5.60 24.63
C GLN A 67 -5.35 -4.84 24.89
#